data_AF-A0A2V5JM42-F1
#
_entry.id   AF-A0A2V5JM42-F1
#
_cell.length_a   1.000
_cell.length_b   1.000
_cell.length_c   1.000
_cell.angle_alpha   90.00
_cell.angle_beta   90.00
_cell.angle_gamma   90.00
#
_symmetry.space_group_name_H-M   'P 1'
#
loop_
_entity.id
_entity.type
_entity.pdbx_description
1 polymer ?
#
loop_
_entity_poly.entity_id
_entity_poly.type
_entity_poly.pdbx_seq_one_letter_code
_entity_poly.pdbx_strand_id
1 'polypeptide(L)'
;NLRWRSFGNWTCPAVIYAPYGAYLPGGSLWHSQANESALAHYPGLNVLIPSTPADAAGLLWTAMHGEDPVIFLIPKHLLWAEQEYTAPIQAVPLGRARQCTNGSDVTVVAWGNTIEKSLEAIAKIDNEISVELLDLRSIVPWDKIAVEDSVHKTRRLVVVQEDTENCSVGQMIISHVTSTPELWNELVSPPILVSKANVMIGYNPIYEYAALPDVERIITAIRRSVATKQERAVVAANVDRGRVVSEPEFAQPGSSAFAEATADKPPAPTATADIRKRRLQNITVPVMGEGIRSAKIVSLLKKPGDAVALDDELCEVETDKAVYPIQSSFAGTMGEWKTKVGDTVEIGQELGTLFADETALADQVQAAAEVSADRKTVEATVPAAEADNRGRHARHYSIEPALSPTITRKLSRVIPANLQIDACWDAIQEAREAAKKKDGKNAPSPSVMIAWCVVRAMEKHAPFRRLMLEDDQIVQNDDFDLGIAVALDDDRLATAVITNANKKSWPEFVKTYNETVAATRGGRIDAMNAPVVITSLGAFGVKAGAPIVVPPSVGTLFIGTAHRQLIRNKNTNENAEVITVSLTFDHRAVNGAGAAAFANEIKKQIEGFKIPEGKIGAVSP
;
A
#
# COMPACT_ATOMS: atom_id res chain seq x y z
N ASN A 1 9.40 9.22 -23.99
CA ASN A 1 10.63 8.59 -24.56
C ASN A 1 10.48 8.08 -26.01
N LEU A 2 9.29 7.60 -26.44
CA LEU A 2 9.09 7.04 -27.80
C LEU A 2 9.38 8.03 -28.95
N ARG A 3 8.90 9.28 -28.85
CA ARG A 3 9.23 10.35 -29.81
C ARG A 3 10.73 10.62 -29.92
N TRP A 4 11.40 10.74 -28.77
CA TRP A 4 12.86 10.97 -28.74
C TRP A 4 13.63 9.84 -29.43
N ARG A 5 13.32 8.58 -29.12
CA ARG A 5 13.97 7.40 -29.71
C ARG A 5 13.69 7.22 -31.20
N SER A 6 12.52 7.66 -31.65
CA SER A 6 12.09 7.54 -33.05
C SER A 6 12.41 8.79 -33.88
N PHE A 7 13.08 9.80 -33.31
CA PHE A 7 13.29 11.11 -33.94
C PHE A 7 11.99 11.76 -34.43
N GLY A 8 10.93 11.65 -33.63
CA GLY A 8 9.60 12.20 -33.91
C GLY A 8 8.73 11.35 -34.84
N ASN A 9 9.22 10.23 -35.36
CA ASN A 9 8.45 9.40 -36.28
C ASN A 9 7.26 8.69 -35.61
N TRP A 10 7.35 8.37 -34.32
CA TRP A 10 6.30 7.65 -33.60
C TRP A 10 5.72 8.48 -32.45
N THR A 11 4.38 8.49 -32.38
CA THR A 11 3.58 9.11 -31.31
C THR A 11 3.11 8.06 -30.30
N CYS A 12 2.59 8.50 -29.14
CA CYS A 12 2.00 7.61 -28.14
C CYS A 12 0.72 8.24 -27.57
N PRO A 13 -0.39 8.26 -28.36
CA PRO A 13 -1.67 8.82 -27.93
C PRO A 13 -2.35 7.87 -26.95
N ALA A 14 -2.00 7.98 -25.67
CA ALA A 14 -2.55 7.14 -24.61
C ALA A 14 -2.90 7.99 -23.40
N VAL A 15 -4.14 7.87 -22.92
CA VAL A 15 -4.59 8.49 -21.67
C VAL A 15 -4.79 7.39 -20.64
N ILE A 16 -4.04 7.46 -19.55
CA ILE A 16 -4.17 6.57 -18.39
C ILE A 16 -4.73 7.43 -17.27
N TYR A 17 -5.96 7.16 -16.86
CA TYR A 17 -6.53 7.83 -15.68
C TYR A 17 -6.41 6.93 -14.44
N ALA A 18 -6.21 7.54 -13.29
CA ALA A 18 -6.12 6.85 -12.01
C ALA A 18 -6.71 7.72 -10.87
N PRO A 19 -7.33 7.10 -9.84
CA PRO A 19 -7.68 7.82 -8.62
C PRO A 19 -6.43 8.40 -7.95
N TYR A 20 -6.57 9.59 -7.38
CA TYR A 20 -5.48 10.38 -6.82
C TYR A 20 -5.83 10.92 -5.43
N GLY A 21 -4.81 10.93 -4.58
CA GLY A 21 -4.82 11.63 -3.32
C GLY A 21 -5.76 11.05 -2.26
N ALA A 22 -5.92 11.78 -1.18
CA ALA A 22 -6.54 11.39 0.07
C ALA A 22 -7.83 12.20 0.24
N TYR A 23 -8.11 12.70 1.45
CA TYR A 23 -9.31 13.48 1.79
C TYR A 23 -10.63 12.72 1.59
N LEU A 24 -10.51 11.40 1.46
CA LEU A 24 -11.61 10.47 1.43
C LEU A 24 -11.26 9.32 2.36
N PRO A 25 -11.77 9.34 3.61
CA PRO A 25 -11.49 8.31 4.58
C PRO A 25 -11.90 6.92 4.10
N GLY A 26 -11.11 5.92 4.51
CA GLY A 26 -11.35 4.52 4.14
C GLY A 26 -10.52 4.00 2.95
N GLY A 27 -9.66 4.84 2.36
CA GLY A 27 -8.74 4.44 1.28
C GLY A 27 -7.59 3.50 1.70
N SER A 28 -7.33 3.34 3.00
CA SER A 28 -6.26 2.47 3.54
C SER A 28 -4.85 2.79 3.03
N LEU A 29 -3.88 1.95 3.38
CA LEU A 29 -2.44 2.10 3.13
C LEU A 29 -2.07 2.24 1.65
N TRP A 30 -2.97 1.96 0.71
CA TRP A 30 -2.67 1.79 -0.72
C TRP A 30 -3.52 2.63 -1.68
N HIS A 31 -4.48 3.44 -1.19
CA HIS A 31 -5.36 4.21 -2.07
C HIS A 31 -5.48 5.69 -1.73
N SER A 32 -4.59 6.25 -0.91
CA SER A 32 -4.59 7.68 -0.58
C SER A 32 -3.34 8.42 -1.05
N GLN A 33 -2.55 7.80 -1.92
CA GLN A 33 -1.31 8.37 -2.43
C GLN A 33 -1.55 9.41 -3.52
N ALA A 34 -0.77 10.49 -3.47
CA ALA A 34 -0.69 11.50 -4.52
C ALA A 34 0.39 11.10 -5.55
N ASN A 35 1.66 10.94 -5.10
CA ASN A 35 2.80 10.42 -5.88
C ASN A 35 3.03 11.11 -7.25
N GLU A 36 2.53 12.33 -7.44
CA GLU A 36 2.64 13.05 -8.71
C GLU A 36 4.10 13.38 -9.04
N SER A 37 4.95 13.60 -8.02
CA SER A 37 6.38 13.87 -8.20
C SER A 37 7.13 12.72 -8.88
N ALA A 38 6.81 11.47 -8.52
CA ALA A 38 7.41 10.29 -9.13
C ALA A 38 7.05 10.19 -10.62
N LEU A 39 5.83 10.56 -11.00
CA LEU A 39 5.39 10.57 -12.39
C LEU A 39 5.98 11.75 -13.17
N ALA A 40 6.06 12.93 -12.55
CA ALA A 40 6.63 14.13 -13.12
C ALA A 40 8.14 13.98 -13.44
N HIS A 41 8.83 13.07 -12.75
CA HIS A 41 10.25 12.79 -12.98
C HIS A 41 10.54 12.20 -14.37
N TYR A 42 9.58 11.57 -15.04
CA TYR A 42 9.81 10.88 -16.32
C TYR A 42 9.59 11.79 -17.54
N PRO A 43 10.64 12.07 -18.34
CA PRO A 43 10.51 12.98 -19.48
C PRO A 43 9.59 12.46 -20.59
N GLY A 44 8.72 13.35 -21.05
CA GLY A 44 7.76 13.10 -22.13
C GLY A 44 6.45 12.44 -21.67
N LEU A 45 6.17 12.41 -20.37
CA LEU A 45 4.82 12.21 -19.84
C LEU A 45 4.16 13.57 -19.62
N ASN A 46 2.87 13.66 -19.94
CA ASN A 46 2.02 14.73 -19.43
C ASN A 46 1.33 14.23 -18.15
N VAL A 47 1.35 15.02 -17.08
CA VAL A 47 0.75 14.67 -15.79
C VAL A 47 -0.26 15.74 -15.40
N LEU A 48 -1.53 15.36 -15.38
CA LEU A 48 -2.67 16.27 -15.20
C LEU A 48 -3.42 15.94 -13.91
N ILE A 49 -3.84 16.97 -13.17
CA ILE A 49 -4.57 16.85 -11.90
C ILE A 49 -5.68 17.90 -11.90
N PRO A 50 -6.92 17.55 -12.27
CA PRO A 50 -8.04 18.50 -12.23
C PRO A 50 -8.44 18.83 -10.79
N SER A 51 -9.05 20.00 -10.59
CA SER A 51 -9.60 20.42 -9.30
C SER A 51 -11.12 20.63 -9.30
N THR A 52 -11.77 20.55 -10.47
CA THR A 52 -13.23 20.64 -10.60
C THR A 52 -13.74 19.66 -11.65
N PRO A 53 -15.03 19.29 -11.64
CA PRO A 53 -15.62 18.46 -12.69
C PRO A 53 -15.46 19.04 -14.11
N ALA A 54 -15.53 20.36 -14.28
CA ALA A 54 -15.26 20.99 -15.58
C ALA A 54 -13.80 20.91 -16.01
N ASP A 55 -12.86 21.13 -15.10
CA ASP A 55 -11.44 20.94 -15.43
C ASP A 55 -11.20 19.49 -15.83
N ALA A 56 -11.84 18.54 -15.13
CA ALA A 56 -11.69 17.14 -15.44
C ALA A 56 -12.13 16.83 -16.86
N ALA A 57 -13.33 17.25 -17.24
CA ALA A 57 -13.87 17.06 -18.58
C ALA A 57 -13.08 17.83 -19.66
N GLY A 58 -12.71 19.08 -19.41
CA GLY A 58 -11.97 19.92 -20.36
C GLY A 58 -10.52 19.49 -20.59
N LEU A 59 -9.83 19.04 -19.54
CA LEU A 59 -8.47 18.49 -19.66
C LEU A 59 -8.49 17.09 -20.29
N LEU A 60 -9.47 16.24 -19.97
CA LEU A 60 -9.64 14.94 -20.64
C LEU A 60 -9.89 15.14 -22.13
N TRP A 61 -10.70 16.12 -22.51
CA TRP A 61 -10.91 16.46 -23.91
C TRP A 61 -9.58 16.79 -24.60
N THR A 62 -8.77 17.68 -24.03
CA THR A 62 -7.44 18.01 -24.57
C THR A 62 -6.51 16.79 -24.61
N ALA A 63 -6.50 15.97 -23.55
CA ALA A 63 -5.66 14.77 -23.46
C ALA A 63 -6.00 13.73 -24.53
N MET A 64 -7.29 13.48 -24.78
CA MET A 64 -7.76 12.52 -25.79
C MET A 64 -7.44 12.95 -27.22
N HIS A 65 -7.25 14.25 -27.46
CA HIS A 65 -6.84 14.79 -28.76
C HIS A 65 -5.32 15.01 -28.85
N GLY A 66 -4.58 14.64 -27.80
CA GLY A 66 -3.13 14.70 -27.75
C GLY A 66 -2.45 13.49 -28.39
N GLU A 67 -1.19 13.67 -28.77
CA GLU A 67 -0.37 12.63 -29.39
C GLU A 67 0.73 12.08 -28.44
N ASP A 68 0.77 12.60 -27.22
CA ASP A 68 1.74 12.25 -26.18
C ASP A 68 1.02 11.54 -25.02
N PRO A 69 1.72 10.66 -24.28
CA PRO A 69 1.10 9.89 -23.21
C PRO A 69 0.72 10.82 -22.05
N VAL A 70 -0.51 10.68 -21.58
CA VAL A 70 -1.09 11.47 -20.49
C VAL A 70 -1.41 10.56 -19.31
N ILE A 71 -0.91 10.93 -18.14
CA ILE A 71 -1.35 10.41 -16.85
C ILE A 71 -2.32 11.40 -16.24
N PHE A 72 -3.56 10.96 -16.04
CA PHE A 72 -4.67 11.77 -15.58
C PHE A 72 -5.05 11.35 -14.15
N LEU A 73 -4.58 12.10 -13.16
CA LEU A 73 -4.72 11.78 -11.75
C LEU A 73 -5.96 12.49 -11.18
N ILE A 74 -7.05 11.74 -10.94
CA ILE A 74 -8.35 12.30 -10.55
C ILE A 74 -8.49 12.28 -9.02
N PRO A 75 -8.55 13.44 -8.35
CA PRO A 75 -8.85 13.49 -6.93
C PRO A 75 -10.11 12.69 -6.58
N LYS A 76 -10.01 11.74 -5.65
CA LYS A 76 -11.10 10.77 -5.39
C LYS A 76 -12.42 11.42 -5.01
N HIS A 77 -12.41 12.46 -4.18
CA HIS A 77 -13.65 13.11 -3.77
C HIS A 77 -14.37 13.80 -4.94
N LEU A 78 -13.64 14.23 -5.99
CA LEU A 78 -14.24 14.77 -7.21
C LEU A 78 -15.06 13.73 -7.98
N LEU A 79 -14.84 12.43 -7.77
CA LEU A 79 -15.68 11.38 -8.38
C LEU A 79 -17.14 11.41 -7.87
N TRP A 80 -17.39 12.11 -6.76
CA TRP A 80 -18.75 12.32 -6.22
C TRP A 80 -19.20 13.77 -6.27
N ALA A 81 -18.36 14.68 -6.76
CA ALA A 81 -18.75 16.06 -6.97
C ALA A 81 -19.67 16.14 -8.19
N GLU A 82 -20.92 16.54 -7.97
CA GLU A 82 -21.88 16.82 -9.04
C GLU A 82 -21.94 18.33 -9.25
N GLN A 83 -21.82 18.77 -10.52
CA GLN A 83 -21.92 20.17 -10.89
C GLN A 83 -22.76 20.30 -12.16
N GLU A 84 -23.87 21.03 -12.07
CA GLU A 84 -24.68 21.34 -13.24
C GLU A 84 -23.97 22.33 -14.17
N TYR A 85 -23.97 22.02 -15.46
CA TYR A 85 -23.40 22.85 -16.51
C TYR A 85 -24.48 23.28 -17.49
N THR A 86 -24.65 24.60 -17.65
CA THR A 86 -25.56 25.20 -18.64
C THR A 86 -24.85 25.57 -19.94
N ALA A 87 -23.52 25.65 -19.91
CA ALA A 87 -22.69 25.97 -21.07
C ALA A 87 -21.83 24.75 -21.50
N PRO A 88 -21.47 24.64 -22.80
CA PRO A 88 -20.59 23.59 -23.27
C PRO A 88 -19.23 23.63 -22.56
N ILE A 89 -18.76 22.46 -22.12
CA ILE A 89 -17.43 22.31 -21.52
C ILE A 89 -16.38 22.63 -22.58
N GLN A 90 -15.45 23.52 -22.25
CA GLN A 90 -14.36 23.92 -23.14
C GLN A 90 -13.11 23.09 -22.89
N ALA A 91 -12.34 22.86 -23.95
CA ALA A 91 -11.03 22.23 -23.86
C ALA A 91 -10.08 23.10 -23.03
N VAL A 92 -9.38 22.49 -22.07
CA VAL A 92 -8.39 23.18 -21.24
C VAL A 92 -6.99 22.86 -21.76
N PRO A 93 -6.19 23.85 -22.20
CA PRO A 93 -4.83 23.59 -22.66
C PRO A 93 -3.94 23.03 -21.55
N LEU A 94 -3.05 22.10 -21.89
CA LEU A 94 -2.07 21.56 -20.93
C LEU A 94 -1.04 22.65 -20.59
N GLY A 95 -0.57 22.69 -19.33
CA GLY A 95 0.39 23.70 -18.88
C GLY A 95 -0.22 25.09 -18.69
N ARG A 96 -1.54 25.18 -18.51
CA ARG A 96 -2.24 26.44 -18.21
C ARG A 96 -2.89 26.41 -16.84
N ALA A 97 -2.42 27.28 -15.94
CA ALA A 97 -3.04 27.45 -14.64
C ALA A 97 -4.37 28.24 -14.74
N ARG A 98 -5.29 28.01 -13.81
CA ARG A 98 -6.47 28.83 -13.59
C ARG A 98 -6.20 29.76 -12.42
N GLN A 99 -6.46 31.05 -12.61
CA GLN A 99 -6.51 31.97 -11.48
C GLN A 99 -7.88 31.84 -10.80
N CYS A 100 -7.89 31.37 -9.56
CA CYS A 100 -9.10 31.16 -8.77
C CYS A 100 -9.50 32.44 -8.03
N THR A 101 -8.53 33.20 -7.51
CA THR A 101 -8.75 34.48 -6.84
C THR A 101 -7.68 35.49 -7.29
N ASN A 102 -8.02 36.77 -7.26
CA ASN A 102 -7.10 37.87 -7.52
C ASN A 102 -6.65 38.51 -6.21
N GLY A 103 -5.34 38.67 -6.03
CA GLY A 103 -4.78 39.26 -4.82
C GLY A 103 -3.44 39.93 -5.06
N SER A 104 -2.90 40.59 -4.03
CA SER A 104 -1.70 41.43 -4.12
C SER A 104 -0.65 41.14 -3.04
N ASP A 105 -1.03 40.46 -1.96
CA ASP A 105 -0.16 40.33 -0.78
C ASP A 105 0.63 39.02 -0.80
N VAL A 106 0.04 37.95 -1.33
CA VAL A 106 0.69 36.64 -1.43
C VAL A 106 0.13 35.82 -2.60
N THR A 107 1.02 35.15 -3.32
CA THR A 107 0.67 34.11 -4.29
C THR A 107 0.58 32.77 -3.59
N VAL A 108 -0.55 32.08 -3.75
CA VAL A 108 -0.74 30.69 -3.36
C VAL A 108 -0.84 29.84 -4.62
N VAL A 109 0.02 28.84 -4.76
CA VAL A 109 -0.02 27.86 -5.86
C VAL A 109 -0.47 26.52 -5.30
N ALA A 110 -1.53 25.94 -5.86
CA ALA A 110 -2.13 24.69 -5.41
C ALA A 110 -2.67 23.88 -6.61
N TRP A 111 -3.09 22.63 -6.36
CA TRP A 111 -3.67 21.75 -7.38
C TRP A 111 -4.43 20.58 -6.74
N GLY A 112 -5.31 19.94 -7.50
CA GLY A 112 -6.10 18.79 -7.04
C GLY A 112 -6.92 19.13 -5.78
N ASN A 113 -6.86 18.26 -4.77
CA ASN A 113 -7.55 18.38 -3.49
C ASN A 113 -7.24 19.68 -2.72
N THR A 114 -6.02 20.21 -2.84
CA THR A 114 -5.59 21.35 -2.02
C THR A 114 -6.20 22.68 -2.46
N ILE A 115 -6.86 22.73 -3.62
CA ILE A 115 -7.59 23.92 -4.08
C ILE A 115 -8.79 24.23 -3.19
N GLU A 116 -9.60 23.23 -2.85
CA GLU A 116 -10.74 23.43 -1.94
C GLU A 116 -10.26 23.89 -0.57
N LYS A 117 -9.19 23.28 -0.04
CA LYS A 117 -8.60 23.67 1.25
C LYS A 117 -8.01 25.07 1.24
N SER A 118 -7.45 25.50 0.11
CA SER A 118 -6.96 26.87 -0.06
C SER A 118 -8.09 27.89 -0.16
N LEU A 119 -9.19 27.57 -0.84
CA LEU A 119 -10.38 28.42 -0.89
C LEU A 119 -11.04 28.55 0.51
N GLU A 120 -11.16 27.44 1.24
CA GLU A 120 -11.62 27.44 2.64
C GLU A 120 -10.73 28.31 3.54
N ALA A 121 -9.40 28.24 3.36
CA ALA A 121 -8.46 29.08 4.10
C ALA A 121 -8.60 30.57 3.77
N ILE A 122 -8.73 30.93 2.49
CA ILE A 122 -8.94 32.31 2.06
C ILE A 122 -10.24 32.87 2.62
N ALA A 123 -11.32 32.09 2.61
CA ALA A 123 -12.60 32.50 3.18
C ALA A 123 -12.50 32.78 4.70
N LYS A 124 -11.75 31.96 5.45
CA LYS A 124 -11.54 32.15 6.90
C LYS A 124 -10.65 33.33 7.26
N ILE A 125 -9.75 33.75 6.36
CA ILE A 125 -8.90 34.94 6.57
C ILE A 125 -9.73 36.24 6.42
N ASP A 126 -10.94 36.17 5.83
CA ASP A 126 -11.93 37.25 5.77
C ASP A 126 -11.38 38.62 5.34
N ASN A 127 -10.73 38.66 4.17
CA ASN A 127 -10.14 39.85 3.57
C ASN A 127 -9.02 40.54 4.38
N GLU A 128 -8.51 39.93 5.47
CA GLU A 128 -7.32 40.45 6.19
C GLU A 128 -6.08 40.49 5.28
N ILE A 129 -5.98 39.56 4.33
CA ILE A 129 -4.84 39.39 3.41
C ILE A 129 -5.38 39.15 2.01
N SER A 130 -4.85 39.90 1.04
CA SER A 130 -5.18 39.81 -0.37
C SER A 130 -4.43 38.65 -1.05
N VAL A 131 -5.09 37.50 -1.21
CA VAL A 131 -4.48 36.25 -1.71
C VAL A 131 -4.79 36.03 -3.19
N GLU A 132 -3.74 35.86 -4.01
CA GLU A 132 -3.85 35.39 -5.39
C GLU A 132 -3.67 33.87 -5.43
N LEU A 133 -4.74 33.13 -5.71
CA LEU A 133 -4.72 31.66 -5.78
C LEU A 133 -4.64 31.18 -7.24
N LEU A 134 -3.61 30.39 -7.54
CA LEU A 134 -3.41 29.69 -8.80
C LEU A 134 -3.67 28.19 -8.63
N ASP A 135 -4.54 27.64 -9.48
CA ASP A 135 -4.71 26.21 -9.71
C ASP A 135 -3.88 25.77 -10.92
N LEU A 136 -2.84 24.95 -10.72
CA LEU A 136 -1.96 24.55 -11.81
C LEU A 136 -2.65 23.68 -12.87
N ARG A 137 -3.62 22.82 -12.49
CA ARG A 137 -4.29 21.81 -13.34
C ARG A 137 -3.39 20.75 -14.01
N SER A 138 -2.10 21.03 -14.16
CA SER A 138 -1.10 20.21 -14.82
C SER A 138 0.24 20.39 -14.13
N ILE A 139 0.89 19.27 -13.83
CA ILE A 139 2.20 19.19 -13.19
C ILE A 139 3.31 19.13 -14.25
N VAL A 140 3.05 18.38 -15.32
CA VAL A 140 3.93 18.33 -16.51
C VAL A 140 3.07 18.47 -17.77
N PRO A 141 3.28 19.52 -18.58
CA PRO A 141 3.98 20.76 -18.21
C PRO A 141 3.20 21.53 -17.11
N TRP A 142 3.89 22.31 -16.28
CA TRP A 142 3.26 23.27 -15.37
C TRP A 142 3.38 24.69 -15.92
N ASP A 143 2.45 25.58 -15.53
CA ASP A 143 2.40 26.96 -16.02
C ASP A 143 3.41 27.85 -15.29
N LYS A 144 4.66 27.80 -15.73
CA LYS A 144 5.76 28.61 -15.18
C LYS A 144 5.43 30.10 -15.24
N ILE A 145 4.99 30.57 -16.41
CA ILE A 145 4.77 31.99 -16.68
C ILE A 145 3.72 32.54 -15.72
N ALA A 146 2.60 31.86 -15.52
CA ALA A 146 1.57 32.31 -14.58
C ALA A 146 2.09 32.42 -13.14
N VAL A 147 2.93 31.47 -12.70
CA VAL A 147 3.54 31.51 -11.37
C VAL A 147 4.54 32.67 -11.26
N GLU A 148 5.39 32.87 -12.26
CA GLU A 148 6.36 33.98 -12.29
C GLU A 148 5.63 35.34 -12.25
N ASP A 149 4.64 35.54 -13.11
CA ASP A 149 3.85 36.79 -13.17
C ASP A 149 3.16 37.08 -11.83
N SER A 150 2.59 36.05 -11.19
CA SER A 150 1.94 36.18 -9.89
C SER A 150 2.94 36.51 -8.78
N VAL A 151 4.11 35.85 -8.78
CA VAL A 151 5.18 36.12 -7.80
C VAL A 151 5.80 37.51 -8.01
N HIS A 152 5.95 37.99 -9.24
CA HIS A 152 6.34 39.38 -9.51
C HIS A 152 5.34 40.37 -8.88
N LYS A 153 4.05 40.08 -9.01
CA LYS A 153 2.98 40.93 -8.47
C LYS A 153 2.94 40.95 -6.95
N THR A 154 2.99 39.78 -6.30
CA THR A 154 2.78 39.65 -4.85
C THR A 154 4.08 39.64 -4.04
N ARG A 155 5.20 39.31 -4.70
CA ARG A 155 6.55 39.20 -4.14
C ARG A 155 6.67 38.15 -3.03
N ARG A 156 5.70 37.23 -2.94
CA ARG A 156 5.62 36.17 -1.93
C ARG A 156 5.00 34.92 -2.52
N LEU A 157 5.49 33.75 -2.08
CA LEU A 157 5.02 32.47 -2.58
C LEU A 157 4.71 31.51 -1.43
N VAL A 158 3.51 30.92 -1.47
CA VAL A 158 3.13 29.75 -0.70
C VAL A 158 2.70 28.67 -1.69
N VAL A 159 3.28 27.47 -1.58
CA VAL A 159 2.88 26.32 -2.39
C VAL A 159 2.14 25.33 -1.49
N VAL A 160 0.98 24.85 -1.91
CA VAL A 160 0.15 23.90 -1.17
C VAL A 160 -0.04 22.63 -2.00
N GLN A 161 0.57 21.54 -1.57
CA GLN A 161 0.51 20.26 -2.27
C GLN A 161 0.11 19.12 -1.34
N GLU A 162 -0.46 18.08 -1.93
CA GLU A 162 -0.81 16.88 -1.18
C GLU A 162 0.34 15.86 -1.08
N ASP A 163 1.26 15.86 -2.04
CA ASP A 163 2.41 14.94 -2.01
C ASP A 163 3.28 15.12 -0.75
N THR A 164 4.22 14.19 -0.57
CA THR A 164 5.26 14.32 0.46
C THR A 164 6.08 15.59 0.26
N GLU A 165 6.66 16.11 1.34
CA GLU A 165 7.59 17.24 1.27
C GLU A 165 8.83 16.92 0.42
N ASN A 166 9.41 15.73 0.63
CA ASN A 166 10.66 15.33 -0.01
C ASN A 166 10.49 15.11 -1.52
N CYS A 167 11.47 15.59 -2.30
CA CYS A 167 11.56 15.36 -3.75
C CYS A 167 10.28 15.70 -4.54
N SER A 168 9.59 16.76 -4.13
CA SER A 168 8.23 17.04 -4.57
C SER A 168 8.12 18.14 -5.62
N VAL A 169 6.95 18.23 -6.25
CA VAL A 169 6.64 19.28 -7.23
C VAL A 169 6.70 20.66 -6.59
N GLY A 170 6.22 20.81 -5.36
CA GLY A 170 6.31 22.07 -4.64
C GLY A 170 7.76 22.52 -4.41
N GLN A 171 8.66 21.59 -4.12
CA GLN A 171 10.11 21.87 -4.03
C GLN A 171 10.70 22.26 -5.39
N MET A 172 10.25 21.64 -6.49
CA MET A 172 10.65 22.04 -7.85
C MET A 172 10.22 23.49 -8.16
N ILE A 173 8.98 23.88 -7.82
CA ILE A 173 8.48 25.25 -8.06
C ILE A 173 9.29 26.26 -7.23
N ILE A 174 9.50 25.98 -5.93
CA ILE A 174 10.31 26.84 -5.07
C ILE A 174 11.73 26.97 -5.61
N SER A 175 12.34 25.86 -6.04
CA SER A 175 13.69 25.86 -6.62
C SER A 175 13.76 26.69 -7.90
N HIS A 176 12.76 26.60 -8.78
CA HIS A 176 12.66 27.42 -9.99
C HIS A 176 12.59 28.91 -9.66
N VAL A 177 11.69 29.31 -8.76
CA VAL A 177 11.51 30.72 -8.37
C VAL A 177 12.77 31.28 -7.68
N THR A 178 13.42 30.49 -6.83
CA THR A 178 14.62 30.93 -6.09
C THR A 178 15.91 30.87 -6.90
N SER A 179 15.96 30.07 -7.98
CA SER A 179 17.11 30.03 -8.90
C SER A 179 17.02 31.06 -10.03
N THR A 180 15.85 31.66 -10.24
CA THR A 180 15.65 32.74 -11.21
C THR A 180 16.06 34.08 -10.58
N PRO A 181 17.14 34.74 -11.04
CA PRO A 181 17.69 35.92 -10.36
C PRO A 181 16.71 37.07 -10.19
N GLU A 182 15.87 37.33 -11.21
CA GLU A 182 14.91 38.43 -11.22
C GLU A 182 13.84 38.24 -10.12
N LEU A 183 13.24 37.04 -10.05
CA LEU A 183 12.28 36.69 -9.01
C LEU A 183 12.92 36.68 -7.63
N TRP A 184 14.10 36.08 -7.50
CA TRP A 184 14.84 36.02 -6.24
C TRP A 184 15.11 37.42 -5.67
N ASN A 185 15.45 38.39 -6.51
CA ASN A 185 15.72 39.76 -6.08
C ASN A 185 14.45 40.49 -5.60
N GLU A 186 13.28 40.11 -6.11
CA GLU A 186 12.02 40.74 -5.76
C GLU A 186 11.36 40.13 -4.52
N LEU A 187 11.62 38.86 -4.20
CA LEU A 187 11.04 38.18 -3.04
C LEU A 187 11.32 38.92 -1.73
N VAL A 188 10.25 39.25 -1.01
CA VAL A 188 10.31 39.92 0.31
C VAL A 188 10.11 38.95 1.49
N SER A 189 9.79 37.69 1.20
CA SER A 189 9.79 36.56 2.16
C SER A 189 10.34 35.31 1.48
N PRO A 190 10.95 34.39 2.25
CA PRO A 190 11.22 33.05 1.74
C PRO A 190 9.91 32.36 1.33
N PRO A 191 9.90 31.62 0.20
CA PRO A 191 8.77 30.76 -0.15
C PRO A 191 8.47 29.73 0.94
N ILE A 192 7.20 29.38 1.10
CA ILE A 192 6.75 28.41 2.10
C ILE A 192 6.05 27.24 1.40
N LEU A 193 6.42 26.01 1.76
CA LEU A 193 5.74 24.80 1.31
C LEU A 193 4.80 24.28 2.41
N VAL A 194 3.55 24.05 2.06
CA VAL A 194 2.57 23.33 2.86
C VAL A 194 2.32 21.98 2.18
N SER A 195 2.80 20.92 2.81
CA SER A 195 2.80 19.56 2.24
C SER A 195 2.25 18.54 3.22
N LYS A 196 1.86 17.37 2.73
CA LYS A 196 1.74 16.20 3.60
C LYS A 196 3.10 15.87 4.21
N ALA A 197 3.11 15.46 5.48
CA ALA A 197 4.33 15.01 6.14
C ALA A 197 4.93 13.78 5.43
N ASN A 198 6.23 13.53 5.65
CA ASN A 198 6.97 12.37 5.12
C ASN A 198 6.59 11.06 5.87
N VAL A 199 5.29 10.78 5.95
CA VAL A 199 4.68 9.63 6.61
C VAL A 199 3.65 8.98 5.68
N MET A 200 3.36 7.70 5.92
CA MET A 200 2.27 7.02 5.24
C MET A 200 0.92 7.57 5.73
N ILE A 201 -0.08 7.53 4.86
CA ILE A 201 -1.45 7.91 5.23
C ILE A 201 -2.08 6.72 5.96
N GLY A 202 -2.54 6.98 7.19
CA GLY A 202 -3.19 5.96 8.01
C GLY A 202 -4.61 5.67 7.52
N TYR A 203 -5.08 4.42 7.70
CA TYR A 203 -6.47 4.06 7.43
C TYR A 203 -7.46 4.79 8.36
N ASN A 204 -7.05 5.04 9.60
CA ASN A 204 -7.87 5.78 10.56
C ASN A 204 -7.99 7.26 10.11
N PRO A 205 -9.21 7.82 10.01
CA PRO A 205 -9.41 9.19 9.56
C PRO A 205 -8.60 10.24 10.35
N ILE A 206 -8.41 10.03 11.66
CA ILE A 206 -7.64 10.94 12.51
C ILE A 206 -6.18 11.02 12.02
N TYR A 207 -5.58 9.88 11.68
CA TYR A 207 -4.19 9.84 11.19
C TYR A 207 -4.08 10.33 9.75
N GLU A 208 -5.08 10.08 8.91
CA GLU A 208 -5.13 10.62 7.55
C GLU A 208 -5.14 12.15 7.59
N TYR A 209 -6.09 12.76 8.30
CA TYR A 209 -6.20 14.21 8.37
C TYR A 209 -5.00 14.85 9.07
N ALA A 210 -4.41 14.20 10.09
CA ALA A 210 -3.21 14.71 10.75
C ALA A 210 -1.98 14.75 9.82
N ALA A 211 -1.91 13.86 8.81
CA ALA A 211 -0.80 13.84 7.86
C ALA A 211 -0.95 14.89 6.76
N LEU A 212 -2.18 15.14 6.32
CA LEU A 212 -2.51 15.95 5.15
C LEU A 212 -2.40 17.47 5.42
N PRO A 213 -2.22 18.29 4.37
CA PRO A 213 -2.45 19.73 4.45
C PRO A 213 -3.88 20.04 4.91
N ASP A 214 -4.01 20.88 5.92
CA ASP A 214 -5.29 21.36 6.40
C ASP A 214 -5.40 22.89 6.26
N VAL A 215 -6.61 23.39 6.48
CA VAL A 215 -6.95 24.81 6.39
C VAL A 215 -6.11 25.67 7.34
N GLU A 216 -5.89 25.21 8.57
CA GLU A 216 -5.19 25.99 9.60
C GLU A 216 -3.69 26.13 9.28
N ARG A 217 -3.08 25.06 8.74
CA ARG A 217 -1.70 25.07 8.25
C ARG A 217 -1.53 26.02 7.07
N ILE A 218 -2.49 26.07 6.15
CA ILE A 218 -2.49 27.01 5.02
C ILE A 218 -2.61 28.46 5.52
N ILE A 219 -3.55 28.75 6.42
CA ILE A 219 -3.72 30.08 7.04
C ILE A 219 -2.43 30.51 7.75
N THR A 220 -1.84 29.60 8.52
CA THR A 220 -0.59 29.85 9.25
C THR A 220 0.55 30.18 8.29
N ALA A 221 0.67 29.44 7.17
CA ALA A 221 1.68 29.70 6.15
C ALA A 221 1.48 31.07 5.47
N ILE A 222 0.25 31.41 5.11
CA ILE A 222 -0.09 32.72 4.52
C ILE A 222 0.28 33.85 5.48
N ARG A 223 -0.19 33.79 6.74
CA ARG A 223 0.11 34.80 7.76
C ARG A 223 1.62 34.93 8.02
N ARG A 224 2.34 33.80 8.08
CA ARG A 224 3.80 33.77 8.25
C ARG A 224 4.52 34.43 7.08
N SER A 225 4.08 34.16 5.84
CA SER A 225 4.65 34.75 4.63
C SER A 225 4.51 36.27 4.66
N VAL A 226 3.32 36.78 4.97
CA VAL A 226 3.03 38.22 5.03
C VAL A 226 3.76 38.93 6.17
N ALA A 227 3.84 38.30 7.35
CA ALA A 227 4.52 38.84 8.53
C ALA A 227 6.05 38.91 8.36
N THR A 228 6.64 38.04 7.53
CA THR A 228 8.08 38.03 7.29
C THR A 228 8.46 39.08 6.25
N LYS A 229 9.29 40.05 6.63
CA LYS A 229 9.89 41.02 5.71
C LYS A 229 11.41 40.91 5.76
N GLN A 230 12.03 40.54 4.64
CA GLN A 230 13.46 40.69 4.43
C GLN A 230 13.71 41.83 3.46
N GLU A 231 14.54 42.79 3.86
CA GLU A 231 15.13 43.75 2.93
C GLU A 231 16.39 43.14 2.33
N ARG A 232 16.40 42.92 1.01
CA ARG A 232 17.60 42.53 0.28
C ARG A 232 18.23 43.77 -0.31
N ALA A 233 19.47 44.07 0.10
CA ALA A 233 20.25 45.09 -0.56
C ALA A 233 20.52 44.66 -2.01
N VAL A 234 20.19 45.52 -2.97
CA VAL A 234 20.55 45.30 -4.38
C VAL A 234 22.07 45.36 -4.46
N VAL A 235 22.72 44.20 -4.54
CA VAL A 235 24.15 44.13 -4.83
C VAL A 235 24.28 44.49 -6.30
N ALA A 236 24.68 45.73 -6.58
CA ALA A 236 25.04 46.14 -7.94
C ALA A 236 26.04 45.12 -8.49
N ALA A 237 25.72 44.53 -9.63
CA ALA A 237 26.52 43.51 -10.28
C ALA A 237 27.85 44.10 -10.77
N ASN A 238 28.81 44.26 -9.86
CA ASN A 238 30.21 44.45 -10.23
C ASN A 238 30.80 43.07 -10.49
N VAL A 239 31.01 42.83 -11.78
CA VAL A 239 31.75 41.70 -12.33
C VAL A 239 33.18 41.74 -11.79
N ASP A 240 33.48 40.93 -10.78
CA ASP A 240 34.86 40.66 -10.39
C ASP A 240 35.20 39.20 -10.74
N ARG A 241 35.95 39.05 -11.83
CA ARG A 241 36.50 37.77 -12.28
C ARG A 241 37.71 37.44 -11.42
N GLY A 242 37.61 36.34 -10.70
CA GLY A 242 38.79 35.56 -10.29
C GLY A 242 39.11 35.65 -8.82
N ARG A 243 38.55 34.71 -8.05
CA ARG A 243 39.26 34.18 -6.89
C ARG A 243 39.01 32.68 -6.81
N VAL A 244 40.06 31.91 -7.05
CA VAL A 244 40.12 30.47 -6.83
C VAL A 244 39.94 30.24 -5.34
N VAL A 245 38.87 29.53 -4.96
CA VAL A 245 38.64 29.10 -3.58
C VAL A 245 39.00 27.62 -3.51
N SER A 246 39.98 27.32 -2.67
CA SER A 246 40.46 25.98 -2.32
C SER A 246 39.34 25.11 -1.75
N GLU A 247 39.30 23.84 -2.16
CA GLU A 247 38.37 22.81 -1.68
C GLU A 247 38.40 22.69 -0.14
N PRO A 248 37.24 22.55 0.54
CA PRO A 248 37.21 22.20 1.96
C PRO A 248 37.45 20.70 2.15
N GLU A 249 38.42 20.41 2.99
CA GLU A 249 38.82 19.10 3.49
C GLU A 249 37.69 18.46 4.34
N PHE A 250 37.30 17.21 4.02
CA PHE A 250 36.28 16.46 4.77
C PHE A 250 36.84 16.03 6.13
N ALA A 251 36.30 16.57 7.23
CA ALA A 251 36.59 16.11 8.58
C ALA A 251 35.70 14.91 8.97
N GLN A 252 36.32 13.82 9.45
CA GLN A 252 35.61 12.66 10.00
C GLN A 252 35.05 12.93 11.41
N PRO A 253 33.94 12.27 11.81
CA PRO A 253 33.32 12.53 13.10
C PRO A 253 33.95 11.70 14.23
N GLY A 254 34.47 12.41 15.24
CA GLY A 254 34.94 11.85 16.51
C GLY A 254 34.54 12.74 17.69
N SER A 255 33.80 12.13 18.62
CA SER A 255 33.45 12.49 20.00
C SER A 255 33.96 13.81 20.64
N SER A 256 33.06 14.53 21.30
CA SER A 256 33.33 15.05 22.67
C SER A 256 32.05 15.41 23.42
N ALA A 257 32.09 15.14 24.72
CA ALA A 257 31.04 15.20 25.73
C ALA A 257 30.54 16.61 26.07
N PHE A 258 29.34 16.68 26.66
CA PHE A 258 28.81 17.88 27.32
C PHE A 258 28.53 17.61 28.81
N ALA A 259 28.92 18.61 29.62
CA ALA A 259 28.81 18.66 31.07
C ALA A 259 27.46 19.25 31.53
N GLU A 260 26.98 18.79 32.69
CA GLU A 260 25.76 19.24 33.39
C GLU A 260 25.93 20.57 34.13
N ALA A 261 24.84 21.35 34.22
CA ALA A 261 24.59 22.31 35.30
C ALA A 261 23.08 22.48 35.56
N THR A 262 22.73 22.58 36.84
CA THR A 262 21.41 22.53 37.51
C THR A 262 20.71 23.90 37.62
N ALA A 263 19.36 23.94 37.72
CA ALA A 263 18.58 24.50 38.84
C ALA A 263 17.15 25.03 38.49
N ASP A 264 16.21 24.69 39.40
CA ASP A 264 15.01 25.38 39.90
C ASP A 264 13.81 25.85 39.05
N LYS A 265 12.61 25.54 39.58
CA LYS A 265 11.27 25.90 39.08
C LYS A 265 10.38 26.36 40.26
N PRO A 266 9.64 27.49 40.17
CA PRO A 266 8.57 27.84 41.12
C PRO A 266 7.14 27.56 40.57
N PRO A 267 6.09 27.57 41.43
CA PRO A 267 4.83 26.84 41.19
C PRO A 267 3.68 27.68 40.60
N ALA A 268 2.66 26.99 40.07
CA ALA A 268 1.43 27.54 39.48
C ALA A 268 0.26 27.65 40.50
N PRO A 269 -0.74 28.53 40.28
CA PRO A 269 -1.91 28.66 41.13
C PRO A 269 -3.13 27.83 40.66
N THR A 270 -3.96 27.48 41.63
CA THR A 270 -5.24 26.75 41.57
C THR A 270 -6.44 27.68 41.31
N ALA A 271 -7.44 27.21 40.56
CA ALA A 271 -8.82 27.72 40.60
C ALA A 271 -9.85 26.65 40.17
N THR A 272 -11.03 26.72 40.77
CA THR A 272 -12.06 25.67 40.93
C THR A 272 -13.36 25.95 40.13
N ALA A 273 -14.22 24.92 40.01
CA ALA A 273 -15.64 24.87 39.56
C ALA A 273 -15.90 24.64 38.04
N ASP A 274 -16.88 23.88 37.55
CA ASP A 274 -18.19 23.44 38.09
C ASP A 274 -18.78 22.19 37.35
N ILE A 275 -19.79 21.52 37.92
CA ILE A 275 -20.28 20.15 37.59
C ILE A 275 -21.51 20.12 36.63
N ARG A 276 -21.52 19.12 35.71
CA ARG A 276 -22.62 18.45 34.95
C ARG A 276 -23.32 19.19 33.79
N LYS A 277 -22.93 18.80 32.56
CA LYS A 277 -23.83 18.70 31.39
C LYS A 277 -23.62 17.34 30.70
N ARG A 278 -24.66 16.47 30.69
CA ARG A 278 -24.67 15.27 29.82
C ARG A 278 -24.60 15.72 28.37
N ARG A 279 -23.60 15.26 27.62
CA ARG A 279 -23.40 15.63 26.21
C ARG A 279 -24.20 14.67 25.33
N LEU A 280 -25.15 15.22 24.57
CA LEU A 280 -25.95 14.47 23.59
C LEU A 280 -25.07 14.24 22.34
N GLN A 281 -24.93 12.99 21.89
CA GLN A 281 -24.21 12.63 20.67
C GLN A 281 -25.18 11.98 19.67
N ASN A 282 -25.03 12.30 18.39
CA ASN A 282 -25.89 11.77 17.33
C ASN A 282 -25.21 10.56 16.67
N ILE A 283 -25.95 9.46 16.51
CA ILE A 283 -25.52 8.27 15.77
C ILE A 283 -25.91 8.48 14.31
N THR A 284 -24.97 8.37 13.38
CA THR A 284 -25.19 8.56 11.94
C THR A 284 -24.74 7.35 11.14
N VAL A 285 -25.26 7.19 9.92
CA VAL A 285 -24.84 6.14 9.00
C VAL A 285 -23.40 6.38 8.51
N PRO A 286 -22.44 5.48 8.74
CA PRO A 286 -21.06 5.64 8.30
C PRO A 286 -20.91 5.42 6.78
N VAL A 287 -19.77 5.83 6.22
CA VAL A 287 -19.44 5.57 4.81
C VAL A 287 -19.09 4.09 4.62
N MET A 288 -19.83 3.39 3.75
CA MET A 288 -19.76 1.91 3.62
C MET A 288 -19.02 1.40 2.37
N GLY A 289 -18.21 2.25 1.73
CA GLY A 289 -17.36 1.89 0.58
C GLY A 289 -17.69 2.67 -0.70
N GLU A 290 -16.83 2.51 -1.71
CA GLU A 290 -16.91 3.27 -2.97
C GLU A 290 -18.16 2.88 -3.78
N GLY A 291 -19.05 3.85 -4.01
CA GLY A 291 -20.25 3.71 -4.84
C GLY A 291 -21.55 3.30 -4.12
N ILE A 292 -21.56 3.18 -2.79
CA ILE A 292 -22.77 2.90 -2.00
C ILE A 292 -23.35 4.23 -1.51
N ARG A 293 -24.58 4.58 -1.90
CA ARG A 293 -25.24 5.86 -1.54
C ARG A 293 -26.32 5.74 -0.47
N SER A 294 -26.90 4.56 -0.31
CA SER A 294 -27.96 4.27 0.64
C SER A 294 -27.83 2.85 1.19
N ALA A 295 -28.32 2.62 2.40
CA ALA A 295 -28.41 1.29 2.99
C ALA A 295 -29.78 1.10 3.67
N LYS A 296 -30.22 -0.15 3.80
CA LYS A 296 -31.51 -0.48 4.42
C LYS A 296 -31.29 -1.04 5.82
N ILE A 297 -32.03 -0.58 6.81
CA ILE A 297 -31.91 -1.09 8.18
C ILE A 297 -32.53 -2.49 8.28
N VAL A 298 -31.72 -3.48 8.64
CA VAL A 298 -32.12 -4.89 8.78
C VAL A 298 -32.55 -5.21 10.21
N SER A 299 -31.80 -4.72 11.20
CA SER A 299 -32.05 -5.02 12.61
C SER A 299 -31.56 -3.87 13.50
N LEU A 300 -32.33 -3.56 14.54
CA LEU A 300 -31.90 -2.68 15.64
C LEU A 300 -31.52 -3.57 16.82
N LEU A 301 -30.22 -3.62 17.15
CA LEU A 301 -29.66 -4.54 18.14
C LEU A 301 -29.74 -3.97 19.58
N LYS A 302 -29.86 -2.65 19.73
CA LYS A 302 -29.99 -1.96 21.02
C LYS A 302 -31.32 -1.24 21.17
N LYS A 303 -31.90 -1.28 22.37
CA LYS A 303 -33.14 -0.56 22.70
C LYS A 303 -32.82 0.76 23.40
N PRO A 304 -33.66 1.79 23.26
CA PRO A 304 -33.54 3.00 24.07
C PRO A 304 -33.49 2.67 25.56
N GLY A 305 -32.47 3.18 26.27
CA GLY A 305 -32.19 2.90 27.67
C GLY A 305 -31.13 1.82 27.93
N ASP A 306 -30.68 1.08 26.91
CA ASP A 306 -29.62 0.08 27.07
C ASP A 306 -28.25 0.73 27.26
N ALA A 307 -27.42 0.12 28.11
CA ALA A 307 -26.01 0.48 28.24
C ALA A 307 -25.24 0.03 26.99
N VAL A 308 -24.50 0.95 26.39
CA VAL A 308 -23.71 0.78 25.17
C VAL A 308 -22.24 0.96 25.54
N ALA A 309 -21.41 -0.05 25.26
CA ALA A 309 -19.96 0.06 25.40
C ALA A 309 -19.32 0.68 24.15
N LEU A 310 -18.05 1.06 24.24
CA LEU A 310 -17.26 1.42 23.06
C LEU A 310 -17.18 0.20 22.11
N ASP A 311 -17.36 0.44 20.81
CA ASP A 311 -17.36 -0.54 19.72
C ASP A 311 -18.52 -1.56 19.75
N ASP A 312 -19.53 -1.33 20.58
CA ASP A 312 -20.71 -2.19 20.69
C ASP A 312 -21.64 -2.04 19.47
N GLU A 313 -22.19 -3.15 18.97
CA GLU A 313 -23.02 -3.17 17.77
C GLU A 313 -24.41 -2.60 18.06
N LEU A 314 -24.80 -1.56 17.31
CA LEU A 314 -26.03 -0.81 17.52
C LEU A 314 -27.16 -1.29 16.60
N CYS A 315 -26.86 -1.48 15.32
CA CYS A 315 -27.80 -1.91 14.29
C CYS A 315 -27.07 -2.50 13.08
N GLU A 316 -27.78 -3.30 12.28
CA GLU A 316 -27.26 -3.85 11.02
C GLU A 316 -27.93 -3.18 9.84
N VAL A 317 -27.13 -2.84 8.83
CA VAL A 317 -27.59 -2.23 7.58
C VAL A 317 -27.19 -3.09 6.38
N GLU A 318 -28.12 -3.30 5.45
CA GLU A 318 -27.92 -4.06 4.22
C GLU A 318 -27.70 -3.11 3.04
N THR A 319 -26.67 -3.43 2.27
CA THR A 319 -26.37 -2.81 0.97
C THR A 319 -26.52 -3.87 -0.12
N ASP A 320 -26.51 -3.48 -1.40
CA ASP A 320 -26.60 -4.41 -2.55
C ASP A 320 -25.53 -5.53 -2.56
N LYS A 321 -24.47 -5.41 -1.75
CA LYS A 321 -23.32 -6.32 -1.74
C LYS A 321 -23.12 -7.08 -0.42
N ALA A 322 -23.49 -6.50 0.73
CA ALA A 322 -23.28 -7.10 2.04
C ALA A 322 -24.10 -6.42 3.15
N VAL A 323 -24.23 -7.11 4.28
CA VAL A 323 -24.76 -6.58 5.54
C VAL A 323 -23.61 -6.12 6.42
N TYR A 324 -23.70 -4.89 6.96
CA TYR A 324 -22.69 -4.24 7.79
C TYR A 324 -23.26 -3.89 9.17
N PRO A 325 -22.55 -4.21 10.28
CA PRO A 325 -22.91 -3.73 11.61
C PRO A 325 -22.41 -2.29 11.82
N ILE A 326 -23.27 -1.41 12.33
CA ILE A 326 -22.91 -0.07 12.80
C ILE A 326 -22.56 -0.16 14.28
N GLN A 327 -21.33 0.19 14.63
CA GLN A 327 -20.79 0.14 16.00
C GLN A 327 -20.76 1.52 16.66
N SER A 328 -20.86 1.56 17.99
CA SER A 328 -20.82 2.81 18.76
C SER A 328 -19.39 3.33 18.95
N SER A 329 -19.15 4.60 18.58
CA SER A 329 -17.86 5.27 18.84
C SER A 329 -17.71 5.83 20.27
N PHE A 330 -18.74 5.68 21.11
CA PHE A 330 -18.75 6.18 22.50
C PHE A 330 -19.46 5.21 23.44
N ALA A 331 -18.96 5.10 24.67
CA ALA A 331 -19.68 4.42 25.74
C ALA A 331 -20.73 5.35 26.36
N GLY A 332 -21.94 4.82 26.60
CA GLY A 332 -23.05 5.63 27.11
C GLY A 332 -24.36 4.86 27.21
N THR A 333 -25.46 5.57 27.35
CA THR A 333 -26.82 4.99 27.30
C THR A 333 -27.49 5.32 25.98
N MET A 334 -28.08 4.32 25.33
CA MET A 334 -28.80 4.49 24.07
C MET A 334 -30.02 5.40 24.27
N GLY A 335 -30.12 6.45 23.46
CA GLY A 335 -31.29 7.34 23.40
C GLY A 335 -32.35 6.83 22.43
N GLU A 336 -33.19 7.73 21.92
CA GLU A 336 -34.26 7.36 20.99
C GLU A 336 -33.73 7.14 19.56
N TRP A 337 -34.22 6.08 18.90
CA TRP A 337 -34.03 5.86 17.47
C TRP A 337 -34.98 6.76 16.67
N LYS A 338 -34.46 7.43 15.64
CA LYS A 338 -35.22 8.23 14.67
C LYS A 338 -35.64 7.42 13.44
N THR A 339 -35.23 6.15 13.35
CA THR A 339 -35.44 5.26 12.19
C THR A 339 -36.01 3.91 12.63
N LYS A 340 -36.65 3.18 11.70
CA LYS A 340 -37.28 1.88 11.95
C LYS A 340 -36.64 0.79 11.10
N VAL A 341 -36.77 -0.46 11.54
CA VAL A 341 -36.37 -1.63 10.75
C VAL A 341 -37.14 -1.64 9.43
N GLY A 342 -36.40 -1.72 8.32
CA GLY A 342 -36.94 -1.66 6.96
C GLY A 342 -36.78 -0.29 6.27
N ASP A 343 -36.43 0.77 6.99
CA ASP A 343 -36.21 2.10 6.41
C ASP A 343 -34.92 2.13 5.57
N THR A 344 -34.95 2.86 4.46
CA THR A 344 -33.76 3.16 3.64
C THR A 344 -33.16 4.47 4.13
N VAL A 345 -31.88 4.44 4.49
CA VAL A 345 -31.15 5.57 5.06
C VAL A 345 -29.96 5.96 4.17
N GLU A 346 -29.72 7.27 4.06
CA GLU A 346 -28.58 7.82 3.33
C GLU A 346 -27.34 7.92 4.22
N ILE A 347 -26.15 7.92 3.61
CA ILE A 347 -24.89 8.11 4.34
C ILE A 347 -24.92 9.48 5.05
N GLY A 348 -24.55 9.50 6.32
CA GLY A 348 -24.61 10.71 7.17
C GLY A 348 -25.98 11.00 7.79
N GLN A 349 -27.04 10.26 7.42
CA GLN A 349 -28.36 10.42 8.04
C GLN A 349 -28.33 10.00 9.52
N GLU A 350 -28.99 10.78 10.37
CA GLU A 350 -29.09 10.53 11.81
C GLU A 350 -30.03 9.35 12.11
N LEU A 351 -29.49 8.33 12.76
CA LEU A 351 -30.21 7.12 13.15
C LEU A 351 -30.83 7.23 14.55
N GLY A 352 -30.17 7.92 15.48
CA GLY A 352 -30.62 8.06 16.86
C GLY A 352 -29.66 8.87 17.73
N THR A 353 -29.96 8.97 19.03
CA THR A 353 -29.15 9.72 20.00
C THR A 353 -28.47 8.80 21.01
N LEU A 354 -27.33 9.21 21.56
CA LEU A 354 -26.60 8.51 22.62
C LEU A 354 -26.18 9.51 23.72
N PHE A 355 -26.39 9.12 24.98
CA PHE A 355 -26.00 9.91 26.15
C PHE A 355 -24.68 9.40 26.71
N ALA A 356 -23.57 10.13 26.52
CA ALA A 356 -22.26 9.73 27.02
C ALA A 356 -22.05 10.15 28.50
N ASP A 357 -21.49 9.26 29.33
CA ASP A 357 -21.10 9.54 30.71
C ASP A 357 -19.62 9.94 30.82
N GLU A 358 -19.34 11.08 31.45
CA GLU A 358 -18.04 11.78 31.43
C GLU A 358 -16.95 11.20 32.36
N THR A 359 -17.25 10.16 33.14
CA THR A 359 -16.34 9.65 34.18
C THR A 359 -15.19 8.77 33.71
N ALA A 360 -15.03 8.49 32.40
CA ALA A 360 -13.95 7.63 31.90
C ALA A 360 -12.76 8.39 31.28
N LEU A 361 -12.89 9.69 30.99
CA LEU A 361 -11.84 10.45 30.30
C LEU A 361 -10.93 11.26 31.26
N ALA A 362 -11.46 11.70 32.40
CA ALA A 362 -10.70 12.51 33.37
C ALA A 362 -9.64 11.69 34.14
N ASP A 363 -9.95 10.45 34.52
CA ASP A 363 -9.02 9.58 35.26
C ASP A 363 -7.84 9.10 34.39
N GLN A 364 -8.01 9.07 33.06
CA GLN A 364 -6.97 8.62 32.13
C GLN A 364 -6.02 9.75 31.69
N VAL A 365 -6.49 11.00 31.67
CA VAL A 365 -5.62 12.17 31.41
C VAL A 365 -4.70 12.44 32.62
N GLN A 366 -5.18 12.19 33.85
CA GLN A 366 -4.37 12.31 35.06
C GLN A 366 -3.30 11.20 35.15
N ALA A 367 -3.66 9.94 34.80
CA ALA A 367 -2.71 8.82 34.78
C ALA A 367 -1.65 8.93 33.66
N ALA A 368 -2.01 9.51 32.51
CA ALA A 368 -1.06 9.75 31.42
C ALA A 368 -0.12 10.93 31.70
N ALA A 369 -0.56 11.93 32.47
CA ALA A 369 0.25 13.08 32.85
C ALA A 369 1.28 12.77 33.95
N GLU A 370 0.96 11.88 34.90
CA GLU A 370 1.90 11.44 35.94
C GLU A 370 2.98 10.49 35.40
N VAL A 371 2.67 9.67 34.38
CA VAL A 371 3.65 8.77 33.73
C VAL A 371 4.65 9.53 32.84
N SER A 372 4.32 10.74 32.40
CA SER A 372 5.18 11.54 31.50
C SER A 372 6.13 12.50 32.24
N ALA A 373 6.02 12.62 33.56
CA ALA A 373 6.80 13.58 34.36
C ALA A 373 8.09 13.01 34.99
N ASP A 374 8.34 11.69 34.89
CA ASP A 374 9.47 11.03 35.59
C ASP A 374 10.42 10.26 34.66
N ARG A 375 10.81 10.89 33.53
CA ARG A 375 11.93 10.42 32.70
C ARG A 375 13.15 11.32 32.89
N LYS A 376 13.98 10.99 33.89
CA LYS A 376 15.41 11.30 33.81
C LYS A 376 16.10 10.32 32.85
N THR A 377 16.82 10.89 31.89
CA THR A 377 17.74 10.24 30.95
C THR A 377 18.88 9.53 31.67
N VAL A 378 19.09 8.24 31.41
CA VAL A 378 20.40 7.58 31.61
C VAL A 378 20.64 6.54 30.52
N GLU A 379 21.85 6.59 29.98
CA GLU A 379 22.46 5.82 28.90
C GLU A 379 22.47 4.30 29.12
N ALA A 380 22.40 3.58 28.00
CA ALA A 380 22.55 2.14 27.96
C ALA A 380 24.01 1.72 28.21
N THR A 381 24.26 1.19 29.40
CA THR A 381 25.36 0.23 29.63
C THR A 381 24.76 -1.03 30.23
N VAL A 382 25.00 -2.17 29.58
CA VAL A 382 24.59 -3.48 30.08
C VAL A 382 25.71 -4.02 30.96
N PRO A 383 25.40 -4.41 32.20
CA PRO A 383 26.08 -5.56 32.79
C PRO A 383 25.07 -6.65 33.18
N ALA A 384 25.57 -7.88 33.09
CA ALA A 384 24.85 -9.11 33.31
C ALA A 384 24.49 -9.38 34.78
N ALA A 385 23.42 -10.16 34.91
CA ALA A 385 23.12 -11.17 35.94
C ALA A 385 22.47 -10.75 37.29
N GLU A 386 21.33 -11.43 37.51
CA GLU A 386 20.75 -11.96 38.74
C GLU A 386 20.28 -11.01 39.86
N ALA A 387 18.96 -10.90 40.02
CA ALA A 387 18.30 -11.23 41.29
C ALA A 387 16.76 -11.27 41.16
N ASP A 388 16.24 -12.46 41.46
CA ASP A 388 15.07 -12.78 42.28
C ASP A 388 13.77 -11.95 42.17
N ASN A 389 12.76 -12.65 41.67
CA ASN A 389 11.35 -12.35 41.69
C ASN A 389 10.80 -12.15 43.10
N ARG A 390 9.98 -11.10 43.32
CA ARG A 390 8.61 -11.23 43.88
C ARG A 390 7.70 -10.08 43.43
N GLY A 391 6.72 -10.37 42.57
CA GLY A 391 5.48 -9.58 42.51
C GLY A 391 4.78 -9.46 41.15
N ARG A 392 4.01 -10.50 40.77
CA ARG A 392 2.97 -10.58 39.70
C ARG A 392 3.48 -10.59 38.24
N HIS A 393 3.80 -11.80 37.80
CA HIS A 393 4.08 -12.15 36.40
C HIS A 393 2.87 -12.01 35.48
N ALA A 394 2.97 -11.17 34.45
CA ALA A 394 2.41 -11.55 33.15
C ALA A 394 3.19 -12.79 32.69
N ARG A 395 2.50 -13.89 32.42
CA ARG A 395 3.16 -15.08 31.87
C ARG A 395 3.62 -14.76 30.45
N HIS A 396 4.89 -14.39 30.30
CA HIS A 396 5.54 -14.39 29.01
C HIS A 396 5.89 -15.83 28.66
N TYR A 397 5.23 -16.36 27.64
CA TYR A 397 5.62 -17.60 27.01
C TYR A 397 6.57 -17.26 25.87
N SER A 398 7.76 -17.86 25.87
CA SER A 398 8.63 -17.83 24.70
C SER A 398 8.01 -18.73 23.63
N ILE A 399 7.48 -18.13 22.57
CA ILE A 399 7.01 -18.85 21.39
C ILE A 399 8.19 -18.91 20.42
N GLU A 400 8.57 -20.11 19.98
CA GLU A 400 9.54 -20.23 18.89
C GLU A 400 8.93 -19.64 17.60
N PRO A 401 9.68 -18.83 16.84
CA PRO A 401 9.17 -18.26 15.60
C PRO A 401 8.84 -19.36 14.59
N ALA A 402 7.76 -19.19 13.83
CA ALA A 402 7.29 -20.14 12.80
C ALA A 402 8.35 -20.46 11.72
N LEU A 403 9.29 -19.53 11.49
CA LEU A 403 10.50 -19.75 10.70
C LEU A 403 11.73 -19.63 11.60
N SER A 404 12.67 -20.56 11.42
CA SER A 404 13.93 -20.49 12.16
C SER A 404 14.73 -19.23 11.79
N PRO A 405 15.47 -18.62 12.73
CA PRO A 405 16.34 -17.47 12.44
C PRO A 405 17.34 -17.73 11.31
N THR A 406 17.73 -19.00 11.12
CA THR A 406 18.58 -19.45 10.00
C THR A 406 17.87 -19.28 8.65
N ILE A 407 16.59 -19.67 8.55
CA ILE A 407 15.78 -19.45 7.34
C ILE A 407 15.63 -17.96 7.07
N THR A 408 15.26 -17.17 8.08
CA THR A 408 15.08 -15.72 7.94
C THR A 408 16.34 -15.01 7.43
N ARG A 409 17.53 -15.44 7.90
CA ARG A 409 18.82 -14.94 7.37
C ARG A 409 19.02 -15.29 5.90
N LYS A 410 18.69 -16.52 5.49
CA LYS A 410 18.81 -16.97 4.09
C LYS A 410 17.87 -16.22 3.14
N LEU A 411 16.69 -15.82 3.63
CA LEU A 411 15.70 -15.08 2.82
C LEU A 411 16.17 -13.69 2.39
N SER A 412 17.04 -13.02 3.15
CA SER A 412 17.55 -11.68 2.83
C SER A 412 18.30 -11.58 1.48
N ARG A 413 18.73 -12.72 0.92
CA ARG A 413 19.49 -12.77 -0.34
C ARG A 413 18.66 -13.18 -1.56
N VAL A 414 17.43 -13.62 -1.36
CA VAL A 414 16.56 -14.09 -2.44
C VAL A 414 16.00 -12.89 -3.20
N ILE A 415 15.99 -12.94 -4.54
CA ILE A 415 15.27 -11.97 -5.38
C ILE A 415 14.00 -12.67 -5.88
N PRO A 416 12.87 -12.63 -5.14
CA PRO A 416 11.69 -13.41 -5.50
C PRO A 416 10.94 -12.78 -6.67
N ALA A 417 10.52 -13.61 -7.62
CA ALA A 417 9.51 -13.28 -8.60
C ALA A 417 8.42 -14.36 -8.59
N ASN A 418 7.17 -13.97 -8.81
CA ASN A 418 6.02 -14.87 -8.79
C ASN A 418 5.28 -14.83 -10.13
N LEU A 419 4.79 -15.98 -10.57
CA LEU A 419 3.84 -16.11 -11.67
C LEU A 419 2.75 -17.12 -11.31
N GLN A 420 1.61 -17.02 -11.97
CA GLN A 420 0.47 -17.91 -11.77
C GLN A 420 -0.05 -18.40 -13.11
N ILE A 421 -0.49 -19.66 -13.14
CA ILE A 421 -1.16 -20.24 -14.28
C ILE A 421 -2.28 -21.16 -13.82
N ASP A 422 -3.42 -21.09 -14.50
CA ASP A 422 -4.53 -22.01 -14.27
C ASP A 422 -4.40 -23.21 -15.21
N ALA A 423 -4.57 -24.42 -14.64
CA ALA A 423 -4.55 -25.68 -15.36
C ALA A 423 -5.89 -26.42 -15.16
N CYS A 424 -6.46 -26.96 -16.24
CA CYS A 424 -7.68 -27.76 -16.15
C CYS A 424 -7.47 -29.01 -15.27
N TRP A 425 -8.42 -29.26 -14.38
CA TRP A 425 -8.34 -30.30 -13.35
C TRP A 425 -8.80 -31.69 -13.82
N ASP A 426 -9.57 -31.74 -14.90
CA ASP A 426 -10.33 -32.91 -15.34
C ASP A 426 -9.47 -34.18 -15.46
N ALA A 427 -8.29 -34.10 -16.09
CA ALA A 427 -7.42 -35.26 -16.29
C ALA A 427 -6.91 -35.89 -14.98
N ILE A 428 -6.57 -35.06 -13.98
CA ILE A 428 -6.17 -35.54 -12.66
C ILE A 428 -7.36 -36.17 -11.94
N GLN A 429 -8.55 -35.58 -12.06
CA GLN A 429 -9.77 -36.11 -11.47
C GLN A 429 -10.15 -37.48 -12.07
N GLU A 430 -10.17 -37.60 -13.40
CA GLU A 430 -10.45 -38.84 -14.10
C GLU A 430 -9.46 -39.94 -13.72
N ALA A 431 -8.16 -39.63 -13.70
CA ALA A 431 -7.11 -40.56 -13.28
C ALA A 431 -7.31 -41.02 -11.83
N ARG A 432 -7.70 -40.10 -10.93
CA ARG A 432 -7.98 -40.40 -9.52
C ARG A 432 -9.20 -41.29 -9.35
N GLU A 433 -10.27 -41.04 -10.10
CA GLU A 433 -11.48 -41.85 -10.07
C GLU A 433 -11.24 -43.26 -10.61
N ALA A 434 -10.50 -43.39 -11.71
CA ALA A 434 -10.09 -44.68 -12.26
C ALA A 434 -9.23 -45.48 -11.26
N ALA A 435 -8.25 -44.82 -10.62
CA ALA A 435 -7.40 -45.47 -9.61
C ALA A 435 -8.19 -45.87 -8.36
N LYS A 436 -9.14 -45.05 -7.89
CA LYS A 436 -10.01 -45.40 -6.77
C LYS A 436 -10.83 -46.66 -7.03
N LYS A 437 -11.32 -46.85 -8.27
CA LYS A 437 -12.05 -48.06 -8.67
C LYS A 437 -11.17 -49.31 -8.64
N LYS A 438 -9.88 -49.19 -8.97
CA LYS A 438 -8.93 -50.31 -9.05
C LYS A 438 -8.29 -50.66 -7.70
N ASP A 439 -7.77 -49.66 -6.99
CA ASP A 439 -6.87 -49.83 -5.85
C ASP A 439 -7.51 -49.37 -4.51
N GLY A 440 -8.74 -48.86 -4.53
CA GLY A 440 -9.50 -48.47 -3.35
C GLY A 440 -8.78 -47.44 -2.50
N LYS A 441 -8.50 -47.77 -1.23
CA LYS A 441 -7.80 -46.90 -0.27
C LYS A 441 -6.32 -46.65 -0.66
N ASN A 442 -5.73 -47.52 -1.47
CA ASN A 442 -4.34 -47.41 -1.89
C ASN A 442 -4.17 -46.58 -3.18
N ALA A 443 -5.26 -46.02 -3.71
CA ALA A 443 -5.21 -45.19 -4.90
C ALA A 443 -4.27 -43.97 -4.68
N PRO A 444 -3.42 -43.60 -5.67
CA PRO A 444 -2.54 -42.44 -5.59
C PRO A 444 -3.33 -41.13 -5.45
N SER A 445 -2.97 -40.28 -4.48
CA SER A 445 -3.62 -38.98 -4.25
C SER A 445 -3.37 -38.00 -5.42
N PRO A 446 -4.24 -36.99 -5.61
CA PRO A 446 -3.97 -35.94 -6.58
C PRO A 446 -2.63 -35.22 -6.32
N SER A 447 -2.25 -35.05 -5.05
CA SER A 447 -0.97 -34.43 -4.67
C SER A 447 0.24 -35.20 -5.22
N VAL A 448 0.24 -36.55 -5.19
CA VAL A 448 1.35 -37.34 -5.75
C VAL A 448 1.34 -37.33 -7.28
N MET A 449 0.15 -37.24 -7.91
CA MET A 449 0.02 -37.08 -9.37
C MET A 449 0.63 -35.74 -9.83
N ILE A 450 0.31 -34.65 -9.14
CA ILE A 450 0.88 -33.32 -9.44
C ILE A 450 2.39 -33.31 -9.17
N ALA A 451 2.84 -33.90 -8.05
CA ALA A 451 4.26 -34.01 -7.74
C ALA A 451 5.03 -34.74 -8.86
N TRP A 452 4.44 -35.79 -9.43
CA TRP A 452 5.01 -36.47 -10.59
C TRP A 452 5.06 -35.58 -11.84
N CYS A 453 3.99 -34.83 -12.14
CA CYS A 453 3.99 -33.86 -13.24
C CYS A 453 5.13 -32.83 -13.10
N VAL A 454 5.37 -32.34 -11.88
CA VAL A 454 6.46 -31.41 -11.59
C VAL A 454 7.82 -32.04 -11.84
N VAL A 455 8.06 -33.29 -11.40
CA VAL A 455 9.31 -34.01 -11.68
C VAL A 455 9.55 -34.15 -13.19
N ARG A 456 8.52 -34.53 -13.95
CA ARG A 456 8.64 -34.67 -15.41
C ARG A 456 8.88 -33.33 -16.11
N ALA A 457 8.32 -32.24 -15.58
CA ALA A 457 8.65 -30.90 -16.05
C ALA A 457 10.10 -30.51 -15.72
N MET A 458 10.60 -30.83 -14.52
CA MET A 458 11.97 -30.51 -14.10
C MET A 458 13.02 -31.18 -15.00
N GLU A 459 12.76 -32.38 -15.53
CA GLU A 459 13.65 -33.06 -16.49
C GLU A 459 13.90 -32.24 -17.76
N LYS A 460 12.89 -31.49 -18.21
CA LYS A 460 12.97 -30.64 -19.42
C LYS A 460 13.47 -29.22 -19.12
N HIS A 461 13.46 -28.80 -17.86
CA HIS A 461 13.72 -27.43 -17.45
C HIS A 461 14.91 -27.34 -16.49
N ALA A 462 16.11 -27.36 -17.07
CA ALA A 462 17.38 -27.36 -16.34
C ALA A 462 17.51 -26.31 -15.22
N PRO A 463 17.02 -25.06 -15.37
CA PRO A 463 17.10 -24.06 -14.31
C PRO A 463 16.38 -24.44 -13.01
N PHE A 464 15.35 -25.27 -13.06
CA PHE A 464 14.62 -25.77 -11.89
C PHE A 464 15.24 -27.05 -11.28
N ARG A 465 16.43 -27.45 -11.75
CA ARG A 465 17.26 -28.49 -11.13
C ARG A 465 18.47 -27.91 -10.39
N ARG A 466 18.47 -26.59 -10.19
CA ARG A 466 19.57 -25.86 -9.56
C ARG A 466 19.36 -25.70 -8.06
N LEU A 467 20.46 -25.59 -7.34
CA LEU A 467 20.50 -25.27 -5.92
C LEU A 467 21.31 -23.99 -5.67
N MET A 468 20.84 -23.19 -4.72
CA MET A 468 21.53 -22.02 -4.21
C MET A 468 22.36 -22.40 -2.98
N LEU A 469 23.68 -22.51 -3.13
CA LEU A 469 24.59 -22.81 -2.03
C LEU A 469 24.84 -21.58 -1.15
N GLU A 470 25.44 -21.77 0.03
CA GLU A 470 25.60 -20.71 1.04
C GLU A 470 26.56 -19.58 0.63
N ASP A 471 27.43 -19.84 -0.34
CA ASP A 471 28.39 -18.91 -0.94
C ASP A 471 27.87 -18.26 -2.24
N ASP A 472 26.55 -18.29 -2.45
CA ASP A 472 25.86 -17.79 -3.65
C ASP A 472 26.26 -18.52 -4.96
N GLN A 473 26.94 -19.67 -4.86
CA GLN A 473 27.15 -20.54 -6.01
C GLN A 473 25.85 -21.24 -6.43
N ILE A 474 25.61 -21.25 -7.74
CA ILE A 474 24.47 -21.93 -8.36
C ILE A 474 24.98 -23.25 -8.95
N VAL A 475 24.58 -24.36 -8.35
CA VAL A 475 24.93 -25.70 -8.85
C VAL A 475 23.73 -26.30 -9.56
N GLN A 476 23.95 -26.82 -10.76
CA GLN A 476 22.94 -27.54 -11.52
C GLN A 476 23.19 -29.05 -11.39
N ASN A 477 22.15 -29.81 -11.05
CA ASN A 477 22.21 -31.25 -10.97
C ASN A 477 21.43 -31.92 -12.11
N ASP A 478 21.95 -33.02 -12.65
CA ASP A 478 21.22 -33.86 -13.59
C ASP A 478 20.21 -34.75 -12.87
N ASP A 479 20.61 -35.28 -11.71
CA ASP A 479 19.77 -36.00 -10.78
C ASP A 479 19.32 -35.07 -9.65
N PHE A 480 18.02 -35.07 -9.36
CA PHE A 480 17.46 -34.06 -8.47
C PHE A 480 16.40 -34.62 -7.54
N ASP A 481 16.26 -33.93 -6.41
CA ASP A 481 15.28 -34.22 -5.39
C ASP A 481 14.03 -33.35 -5.58
N LEU A 482 12.90 -33.77 -5.00
CA LEU A 482 11.68 -32.96 -4.92
C LEU A 482 11.28 -32.75 -3.46
N GLY A 483 11.05 -31.50 -3.06
CA GLY A 483 10.58 -31.16 -1.72
C GLY A 483 9.05 -31.10 -1.66
N ILE A 484 8.45 -31.61 -0.60
CA ILE A 484 7.03 -31.47 -0.29
C ILE A 484 6.88 -30.82 1.08
N ALA A 485 6.24 -29.67 1.14
CA ALA A 485 5.95 -28.99 2.40
C ALA A 485 4.85 -29.76 3.16
N VAL A 486 5.12 -30.05 4.43
CA VAL A 486 4.26 -30.83 5.32
C VAL A 486 4.04 -30.01 6.59
N ALA A 487 2.77 -29.69 6.86
CA ALA A 487 2.37 -29.12 8.13
C ALA A 487 2.50 -30.18 9.23
N LEU A 488 3.14 -29.80 10.34
CA LEU A 488 3.28 -30.55 11.57
C LEU A 488 2.39 -29.92 12.65
N ASP A 489 2.35 -30.54 13.82
CA ASP A 489 1.67 -29.98 14.99
C ASP A 489 2.32 -28.65 15.44
N ASP A 490 1.58 -27.84 16.20
CA ASP A 490 2.01 -26.53 16.74
C ASP A 490 2.43 -25.50 15.66
N ASP A 491 1.73 -25.47 14.51
CA ASP A 491 1.97 -24.53 13.40
C ASP A 491 3.39 -24.62 12.80
N ARG A 492 4.02 -25.79 12.93
CA ARG A 492 5.35 -26.04 12.40
C ARG A 492 5.29 -26.56 10.97
N LEU A 493 6.32 -26.22 10.18
CA LEU A 493 6.49 -26.70 8.81
C LEU A 493 7.76 -27.52 8.67
N ALA A 494 7.67 -28.69 8.05
CA ALA A 494 8.82 -29.47 7.62
C ALA A 494 8.74 -29.76 6.12
N THR A 495 9.87 -30.11 5.51
CA THR A 495 9.91 -30.52 4.11
C THR A 495 10.28 -31.98 4.01
N ALA A 496 9.39 -32.78 3.41
CA ALA A 496 9.66 -34.15 3.02
C ALA A 496 10.45 -34.13 1.69
N VAL A 497 11.65 -34.72 1.67
CA VAL A 497 12.52 -34.71 0.49
C VAL A 497 12.48 -36.07 -0.20
N ILE A 498 11.96 -36.09 -1.42
CA ILE A 498 11.93 -37.28 -2.28
C ILE A 498 13.23 -37.31 -3.06
N THR A 499 14.16 -38.16 -2.61
CA THR A 499 15.51 -38.21 -3.18
C THR A 499 15.56 -38.89 -4.54
N ASN A 500 16.38 -38.37 -5.46
CA ASN A 500 16.52 -38.85 -6.85
C ASN A 500 15.16 -39.05 -7.54
N ALA A 501 14.29 -38.05 -7.46
CA ALA A 501 12.90 -38.12 -7.90
C ALA A 501 12.78 -38.49 -9.39
N ASN A 502 13.72 -38.01 -10.23
CA ASN A 502 13.76 -38.30 -11.66
C ASN A 502 14.00 -39.78 -12.00
N LYS A 503 14.77 -40.49 -11.16
CA LYS A 503 15.12 -41.90 -11.39
C LYS A 503 14.04 -42.91 -11.02
N LYS A 504 13.01 -42.50 -10.28
CA LYS A 504 11.99 -43.42 -9.78
C LYS A 504 10.98 -43.75 -10.87
N SER A 505 10.62 -45.03 -10.96
CA SER A 505 9.41 -45.43 -11.69
C SER A 505 8.15 -44.91 -10.97
N TRP A 506 7.02 -44.84 -11.67
CA TRP A 506 5.76 -44.37 -11.07
C TRP A 506 5.38 -45.13 -9.78
N PRO A 507 5.39 -46.49 -9.73
CA PRO A 507 5.07 -47.21 -8.49
C PRO A 507 6.04 -46.92 -7.35
N GLU A 508 7.34 -46.84 -7.64
CA GLU A 508 8.37 -46.52 -6.65
C GLU A 508 8.26 -45.08 -6.15
N PHE A 509 7.89 -44.15 -7.03
CA PHE A 509 7.66 -42.74 -6.69
C PHE A 509 6.47 -42.60 -5.76
N VAL A 510 5.33 -43.25 -6.08
CA VAL A 510 4.13 -43.21 -5.21
C VAL A 510 4.43 -43.80 -3.84
N LYS A 511 5.12 -44.94 -3.78
CA LYS A 511 5.53 -45.55 -2.53
C LYS A 511 6.45 -44.62 -1.72
N THR A 512 7.52 -44.13 -2.34
CA THR A 512 8.50 -43.23 -1.68
C THR A 512 7.81 -41.95 -1.20
N TYR A 513 6.98 -41.32 -2.04
CA TYR A 513 6.24 -40.11 -1.70
C TYR A 513 5.41 -40.31 -0.41
N ASN A 514 4.62 -41.38 -0.37
CA ASN A 514 3.72 -41.64 0.77
C ASN A 514 4.51 -41.96 2.05
N GLU A 515 5.56 -42.78 1.95
CA GLU A 515 6.42 -43.14 3.09
C GLU A 515 7.16 -41.91 3.64
N THR A 516 7.77 -41.09 2.78
CA THR A 516 8.50 -39.89 3.21
C THR A 516 7.55 -38.86 3.83
N VAL A 517 6.40 -38.57 3.20
CA VAL A 517 5.44 -37.60 3.75
C VAL A 517 4.88 -38.08 5.10
N ALA A 518 4.59 -39.37 5.25
CA ALA A 518 4.13 -39.94 6.52
C ALA A 518 5.23 -39.88 7.61
N ALA A 519 6.48 -40.19 7.25
CA ALA A 519 7.60 -40.10 8.17
C ALA A 519 7.85 -38.65 8.64
N THR A 520 7.76 -37.67 7.72
CA THR A 520 7.90 -36.25 8.06
C THR A 520 6.79 -35.76 8.97
N ARG A 521 5.53 -36.17 8.75
CA ARG A 521 4.43 -35.90 9.71
C ARG A 521 4.70 -36.50 11.09
N GLY A 522 5.37 -37.65 11.15
CA GLY A 522 5.83 -38.27 12.40
C GLY A 522 7.04 -37.60 13.06
N GLY A 523 7.51 -36.44 12.56
CA GLY A 523 8.58 -35.65 13.14
C GLY A 523 9.98 -35.87 12.51
N ARG A 524 10.10 -36.66 11.44
CA ARG A 524 11.36 -36.79 10.70
C ARG A 524 11.67 -35.53 9.90
N ILE A 525 12.80 -34.90 10.16
CA ILE A 525 13.27 -33.72 9.42
C ILE A 525 14.50 -34.13 8.61
N ASP A 526 14.35 -34.21 7.28
CA ASP A 526 15.47 -34.41 6.37
C ASP A 526 16.13 -33.06 6.05
N ALA A 527 17.42 -33.07 5.68
CA ALA A 527 18.11 -31.86 5.25
C ALA A 527 17.46 -31.30 3.96
N MET A 528 17.13 -30.01 3.97
CA MET A 528 16.52 -29.32 2.83
C MET A 528 17.53 -29.19 1.67
N ASN A 529 17.43 -30.06 0.66
CA ASN A 529 18.31 -30.04 -0.51
C ASN A 529 17.55 -30.16 -1.85
N ALA A 530 16.28 -29.74 -1.87
CA ALA A 530 15.43 -29.85 -3.06
C ALA A 530 15.46 -28.55 -3.90
N PRO A 531 15.71 -28.62 -5.21
CA PRO A 531 15.63 -27.45 -6.11
C PRO A 531 14.24 -26.80 -6.13
N VAL A 532 13.19 -27.62 -6.06
CA VAL A 532 11.78 -27.18 -6.07
C VAL A 532 11.05 -27.80 -4.90
N VAL A 533 10.28 -26.97 -4.19
CA VAL A 533 9.39 -27.39 -3.10
C VAL A 533 7.94 -27.18 -3.50
N ILE A 534 7.10 -28.20 -3.33
CA ILE A 534 5.65 -28.10 -3.54
C ILE A 534 4.98 -27.88 -2.19
N THR A 535 4.12 -26.86 -2.11
CA THR A 535 3.23 -26.62 -0.98
C THR A 535 1.79 -26.61 -1.47
N SER A 536 0.89 -27.28 -0.76
CA SER A 536 -0.52 -27.33 -1.13
C SER A 536 -1.38 -27.00 0.07
N LEU A 537 -2.18 -25.94 -0.07
CA LEU A 537 -3.20 -25.55 0.89
C LEU A 537 -4.62 -25.73 0.32
N GLY A 538 -4.76 -26.54 -0.75
CA GLY A 538 -6.06 -26.82 -1.36
C GLY A 538 -7.05 -27.45 -0.37
N ALA A 539 -6.57 -28.26 0.59
CA ALA A 539 -7.38 -28.83 1.65
C ALA A 539 -8.01 -27.77 2.59
N PHE A 540 -7.43 -26.58 2.66
CA PHE A 540 -7.92 -25.44 3.44
C PHE A 540 -8.78 -24.48 2.60
N GLY A 541 -9.12 -24.83 1.36
CA GLY A 541 -9.95 -24.00 0.48
C GLY A 541 -9.21 -22.81 -0.15
N VAL A 542 -7.88 -22.74 -0.02
CA VAL A 542 -7.09 -21.64 -0.58
C VAL A 542 -6.95 -21.82 -2.10
N LYS A 543 -7.45 -20.87 -2.88
CA LYS A 543 -7.43 -20.91 -4.36
C LYS A 543 -6.06 -20.58 -4.94
N ALA A 544 -5.39 -19.58 -4.41
CA ALA A 544 -4.08 -19.12 -4.88
C ALA A 544 -3.29 -18.55 -3.70
N GLY A 545 -1.96 -18.63 -3.78
CA GLY A 545 -1.04 -18.06 -2.80
C GLY A 545 0.35 -17.89 -3.41
N ALA A 546 1.10 -16.91 -2.94
CA ALA A 546 2.49 -16.71 -3.35
C ALA A 546 3.42 -17.26 -2.28
N PRO A 547 3.98 -18.48 -2.45
CA PRO A 547 4.85 -19.06 -1.44
C PRO A 547 6.21 -18.36 -1.42
N ILE A 548 6.92 -18.45 -0.30
CA ILE A 548 8.29 -17.94 -0.17
C ILE A 548 9.27 -19.02 -0.68
N VAL A 549 10.33 -18.59 -1.37
CA VAL A 549 11.46 -19.46 -1.77
C VAL A 549 12.47 -19.48 -0.63
N VAL A 550 12.77 -20.68 -0.12
CA VAL A 550 13.75 -20.88 0.96
C VAL A 550 14.98 -21.58 0.39
N PRO A 551 16.16 -20.91 0.37
CA PRO A 551 17.42 -21.54 -0.05
C PRO A 551 17.72 -22.80 0.75
N PRO A 552 18.24 -23.87 0.14
CA PRO A 552 18.89 -23.88 -1.19
C PRO A 552 17.95 -24.03 -2.39
N SER A 553 16.64 -24.07 -2.18
CA SER A 553 15.66 -24.18 -3.27
C SER A 553 15.70 -22.95 -4.19
N VAL A 554 15.49 -23.17 -5.48
CA VAL A 554 15.38 -22.12 -6.50
C VAL A 554 13.92 -21.74 -6.75
N GLY A 555 12.96 -22.61 -6.43
CA GLY A 555 11.54 -22.30 -6.55
C GLY A 555 10.64 -23.02 -5.54
N THR A 556 9.51 -22.38 -5.25
CA THR A 556 8.41 -22.97 -4.47
C THR A 556 7.13 -22.89 -5.29
N LEU A 557 6.47 -24.04 -5.44
CA LEU A 557 5.22 -24.20 -6.19
C LEU A 557 4.06 -24.32 -5.21
N PHE A 558 3.12 -23.39 -5.28
CA PHE A 558 1.87 -23.47 -4.54
C PHE A 558 0.77 -24.08 -5.42
N ILE A 559 0.08 -25.08 -4.87
CA ILE A 559 -1.07 -25.74 -5.50
C ILE A 559 -2.34 -25.41 -4.72
N GLY A 560 -3.24 -24.67 -5.38
CA GLY A 560 -4.52 -24.27 -4.83
C GLY A 560 -5.60 -25.34 -4.86
N THR A 561 -6.78 -24.97 -4.34
CA THR A 561 -7.99 -25.79 -4.44
C THR A 561 -8.60 -25.73 -5.84
N ALA A 562 -9.22 -26.83 -6.26
CA ALA A 562 -9.98 -26.88 -7.49
C ALA A 562 -11.18 -25.92 -7.40
N HIS A 563 -11.37 -25.10 -8.43
CA HIS A 563 -12.46 -24.12 -8.48
C HIS A 563 -12.94 -23.89 -9.91
N ARG A 564 -14.17 -23.40 -10.03
CA ARG A 564 -14.81 -23.14 -11.32
C ARG A 564 -14.32 -21.81 -11.90
N GLN A 565 -13.91 -21.83 -13.16
CA GLN A 565 -13.50 -20.65 -13.91
C GLN A 565 -14.03 -20.75 -15.35
N LEU A 566 -14.42 -19.60 -15.90
CA LEU A 566 -14.83 -19.51 -17.29
C LEU A 566 -13.59 -19.47 -18.18
N ILE A 567 -13.31 -20.55 -18.91
CA ILE A 567 -12.21 -20.61 -19.86
C ILE A 567 -12.75 -20.32 -21.25
N ARG A 568 -12.09 -19.39 -21.95
CA ARG A 568 -12.43 -19.04 -23.32
C ARG A 568 -11.72 -19.98 -24.28
N ASN A 569 -12.47 -20.87 -24.92
CA ASN A 569 -11.94 -21.79 -25.92
C ASN A 569 -12.41 -21.37 -27.32
N LYS A 570 -11.53 -20.67 -28.06
CA LYS A 570 -11.71 -20.17 -29.44
C LYS A 570 -13.02 -19.38 -29.68
N ASN A 571 -14.19 -20.06 -29.68
CA ASN A 571 -15.52 -19.51 -29.96
C ASN A 571 -16.58 -19.78 -28.87
N THR A 572 -16.29 -20.56 -27.82
CA THR A 572 -17.24 -20.85 -26.72
C THR A 572 -16.62 -20.52 -25.36
N ASN A 573 -17.44 -20.00 -24.44
CA ASN A 573 -17.09 -19.85 -23.04
C ASN A 573 -17.49 -21.14 -22.32
N GLU A 574 -16.51 -21.91 -21.87
CA GLU A 574 -16.75 -23.18 -21.17
C GLU A 574 -16.42 -22.99 -19.69
N ASN A 575 -17.34 -23.43 -18.83
CA ASN A 575 -17.13 -23.42 -17.38
C ASN A 575 -16.35 -24.68 -17.01
N ALA A 576 -15.05 -24.53 -16.77
CA ALA A 576 -14.15 -25.64 -16.45
C ALA A 576 -13.72 -25.59 -14.99
N GLU A 577 -13.40 -26.77 -14.44
CA GLU A 577 -12.78 -26.87 -13.12
C GLU A 577 -11.27 -26.76 -13.29
N VAL A 578 -10.67 -25.79 -12.61
CA VAL A 578 -9.23 -25.48 -12.71
C VAL A 578 -8.59 -25.48 -11.34
N ILE A 579 -7.28 -25.68 -11.34
CA ILE A 579 -6.42 -25.37 -10.20
C ILE A 579 -5.46 -24.24 -10.57
N THR A 580 -5.26 -23.30 -9.65
CA THR A 580 -4.21 -22.29 -9.81
C THR A 580 -2.89 -22.85 -9.29
N VAL A 581 -1.88 -22.78 -10.16
CA VAL A 581 -0.51 -23.15 -9.88
C VAL A 581 0.32 -21.86 -9.79
N SER A 582 0.77 -21.52 -8.59
CA SER A 582 1.58 -20.32 -8.37
C SER A 582 3.04 -20.70 -8.13
N LEU A 583 3.94 -20.21 -8.98
CA LEU A 583 5.36 -20.48 -8.90
C LEU A 583 6.08 -19.20 -8.44
N THR A 584 6.70 -19.26 -7.26
CA THR A 584 7.71 -18.27 -6.86
C THR A 584 9.10 -18.83 -7.13
N PHE A 585 9.99 -18.04 -7.70
CA PHE A 585 11.36 -18.44 -8.02
C PHE A 585 12.37 -17.32 -7.69
N ASP A 586 13.63 -17.70 -7.46
CA ASP A 586 14.73 -16.75 -7.29
C ASP A 586 15.23 -16.28 -8.68
N HIS A 587 15.09 -14.97 -8.94
CA HIS A 587 15.44 -14.34 -10.21
C HIS A 587 16.96 -14.35 -10.49
N ARG A 588 17.78 -14.69 -9.49
CA ARG A 588 19.22 -14.94 -9.70
C ARG A 588 19.48 -16.24 -10.47
N ALA A 589 18.62 -17.24 -10.33
CA ALA A 589 18.79 -18.57 -10.92
C ALA A 589 17.91 -18.80 -12.16
N VAL A 590 16.77 -18.12 -12.25
CA VAL A 590 15.77 -18.30 -13.33
C VAL A 590 15.23 -16.95 -13.79
N ASN A 591 15.15 -16.72 -15.10
CA ASN A 591 14.49 -15.55 -15.67
C ASN A 591 12.99 -15.80 -15.94
N GLY A 592 12.19 -14.74 -16.02
CA GLY A 592 10.73 -14.83 -16.21
C GLY A 592 10.28 -15.72 -17.38
N ALA A 593 10.93 -15.66 -18.54
CA ALA A 593 10.60 -16.52 -19.67
C ALA A 593 10.85 -18.01 -19.38
N GLY A 594 11.94 -18.34 -18.67
CA GLY A 594 12.26 -19.71 -18.27
C GLY A 594 11.28 -20.26 -17.23
N ALA A 595 10.86 -19.41 -16.29
CA ALA A 595 9.83 -19.74 -15.30
C ALA A 595 8.46 -19.95 -15.95
N ALA A 596 8.07 -19.08 -16.88
CA ALA A 596 6.81 -19.21 -17.62
C ALA A 596 6.79 -20.48 -18.49
N ALA A 597 7.92 -20.85 -19.10
CA ALA A 597 8.03 -22.10 -19.86
C ALA A 597 7.87 -23.32 -18.95
N PHE A 598 8.50 -23.33 -17.78
CA PHE A 598 8.36 -24.42 -16.79
C PHE A 598 6.94 -24.55 -16.25
N ALA A 599 6.30 -23.44 -15.88
CA ALA A 599 4.91 -23.47 -15.41
C ALA A 599 3.92 -23.93 -16.49
N ASN A 600 4.15 -23.55 -17.75
CA ASN A 600 3.38 -24.07 -18.88
C ASN A 600 3.61 -25.58 -19.10
N GLU A 601 4.83 -26.08 -18.91
CA GLU A 601 5.09 -27.52 -18.98
C GLU A 601 4.38 -28.27 -17.84
N ILE A 602 4.41 -27.75 -16.61
CA ILE A 602 3.62 -28.30 -15.49
C ILE A 602 2.13 -28.34 -15.86
N LYS A 603 1.58 -27.24 -16.39
CA LYS A 603 0.19 -27.18 -16.87
C LYS A 603 -0.10 -28.28 -17.89
N LYS A 604 0.73 -28.43 -18.92
CA LYS A 604 0.56 -29.48 -19.95
C LYS A 604 0.58 -30.88 -19.35
N GLN A 605 1.48 -31.13 -18.39
CA GLN A 605 1.59 -32.42 -17.71
C GLN A 605 0.34 -32.70 -16.85
N ILE A 606 -0.22 -31.69 -16.19
CA ILE A 606 -1.47 -31.80 -15.41
C ILE A 606 -2.67 -32.06 -16.33
N GLU A 607 -2.85 -31.23 -17.37
CA GLU A 607 -3.98 -31.32 -18.31
C GLU A 607 -3.94 -32.60 -19.17
N GLY A 608 -2.75 -33.16 -19.40
CA GLY A 608 -2.54 -34.40 -20.13
C GLY A 608 -2.30 -35.62 -19.25
N PHE A 609 -2.50 -35.54 -17.92
CA PHE A 609 -2.04 -36.57 -17.00
C PHE A 609 -2.70 -37.93 -17.25
N LYS A 610 -1.87 -38.97 -17.31
CA LYS A 610 -2.28 -40.37 -17.29
C LYS A 610 -1.33 -41.14 -16.38
N ILE A 611 -1.88 -42.07 -15.61
CA ILE A 611 -1.07 -42.93 -14.73
C ILE A 611 -0.13 -43.78 -15.61
N PRO A 612 1.20 -43.65 -15.46
CA PRO A 612 2.13 -44.41 -16.28
C PRO A 612 2.04 -45.92 -15.99
N GLU A 613 1.93 -46.73 -17.03
CA GLU A 613 2.06 -48.18 -16.94
C GLU A 613 3.56 -48.50 -16.70
N GLY A 614 3.86 -49.32 -15.69
CA GLY A 614 5.20 -49.44 -15.09
C GLY A 614 6.32 -50.06 -15.93
N LYS A 615 6.61 -49.56 -17.13
CA LYS A 615 7.84 -49.87 -17.88
C LYS A 615 8.63 -48.60 -18.17
N ILE A 616 9.88 -48.59 -17.72
CA ILE A 616 10.88 -47.57 -18.04
C ILE A 616 11.10 -47.60 -19.56
N GLY A 617 10.50 -46.66 -20.28
CA GLY A 617 10.84 -46.40 -21.66
C GLY A 617 12.14 -45.60 -21.71
N ALA A 618 13.19 -46.20 -22.25
CA ALA A 618 14.43 -45.50 -22.57
C ALA A 618 14.14 -44.31 -23.48
N VAL A 619 14.50 -43.12 -23.03
CA VAL A 619 14.54 -41.92 -23.87
C VAL A 619 15.67 -42.14 -24.90
N SER A 620 15.33 -42.28 -26.17
CA SER A 620 16.30 -42.28 -27.28
C SER A 620 16.90 -40.87 -27.42
N PRO A 621 18.19 -40.75 -27.81
CA PRO A 621 19.01 -39.55 -27.66
C PRO A 621 18.50 -38.33 -28.44
#